data_AF-A0A1C5EVN1-F1
#
_entry.id   AF-A0A1C5EVN1-F1
#
_cell.length_a   1.000
_cell.length_b   1.000
_cell.length_c   1.000
_cell.angle_alpha   90.00
_cell.angle_beta   90.00
_cell.angle_gamma   90.00
#
_symmetry.space_group_name_H-M   'P 1'
#
loop_
_entity.id
_entity.type
_entity.pdbx_description
1 polymer ?
#
loop_
_entity_poly.entity_id
_entity_poly.type
_entity_poly.pdbx_seq_one_letter_code
_entity_poly.pdbx_strand_id
1 'polypeptide(L)' 'MTTESPRWFTSSYSNNGGQCIEVAANLASSRGVVPVRDSKNPSGP' A
#
# COMPACT_ATOMS: atom_id res chain seq x y z
N MET A 1 18.46 -12.34 7.59
CA MET A 1 17.67 -11.17 7.17
C MET A 1 16.25 -11.65 6.93
N THR A 2 15.31 -11.33 7.79
CA THR A 2 13.89 -11.65 7.58
C THR A 2 13.36 -10.73 6.49
N THR A 3 12.97 -11.30 5.36
CA THR A 3 12.37 -10.53 4.27
C THR A 3 11.00 -10.01 4.73
N GLU A 4 10.92 -8.74 5.12
CA GLU A 4 9.63 -8.12 5.40
C GLU A 4 8.80 -8.03 4.12
N SER A 5 7.57 -8.54 4.17
CA SER A 5 6.57 -8.39 3.11
C SER A 5 5.74 -7.12 3.30
N PRO A 6 5.21 -6.52 2.20
CA PRO A 6 4.30 -5.39 2.30
C PRO A 6 3.03 -5.78 3.06
N ARG A 7 2.63 -4.97 4.05
CA ARG A 7 1.36 -5.11 4.76
C ARG A 7 0.40 -4.02 4.29
N TRP A 8 -0.46 -4.38 3.33
CA TRP A 8 -1.41 -3.47 2.71
C TRP A 8 -2.56 -3.14 3.65
N PHE A 9 -2.92 -1.86 3.71
CA PHE A 9 -4.14 -1.38 4.33
C PHE A 9 -4.74 -0.25 3.49
N THR A 10 -6.07 -0.16 3.50
CA THR A 10 -6.81 0.88 2.79
C THR A 10 -6.57 2.24 3.44
N SER A 11 -6.26 3.25 2.61
CA SER A 11 -6.11 4.63 3.08
C SER A 11 -7.45 5.21 3.56
N SER A 12 -7.44 6.01 4.62
CA SER A 12 -8.62 6.74 5.09
C SER A 12 -9.16 7.75 4.06
N TYR A 13 -8.31 8.21 3.14
CA TYR A 13 -8.69 9.10 2.04
C TYR A 13 -9.38 8.37 0.87
N SER A 14 -9.47 7.03 0.94
CA SER A 14 -10.06 6.19 -0.10
C SER A 14 -11.58 6.37 -0.28
N ASN A 15 -12.24 7.13 0.59
CA ASN A 15 -13.70 7.26 0.61
C ASN A 15 -14.22 8.49 -0.18
N ASN A 16 -13.34 9.33 -0.73
CA ASN A 16 -13.71 10.61 -1.36
C ASN A 16 -13.82 10.52 -2.89
N GLY A 17 -14.66 9.62 -3.40
CA GLY A 17 -14.94 9.51 -4.85
C GLY A 17 -14.30 8.31 -5.56
N GLY A 18 -13.97 7.24 -4.83
CA GLY A 18 -13.60 5.96 -5.44
C GLY A 18 -12.15 5.81 -5.86
N GLN A 19 -11.25 6.65 -5.36
CA GLN A 19 -9.80 6.38 -5.41
C GLN A 19 -9.49 5.30 -4.37
N CYS A 20 -9.65 4.03 -4.74
CA CYS A 20 -9.44 2.93 -3.82
C CYS A 20 -7.94 2.64 -3.73
N ILE A 21 -7.28 3.21 -2.72
CA ILE A 21 -5.82 3.15 -2.56
C ILE A 21 -5.46 2.31 -1.35
N GLU A 22 -4.47 1.42 -1.51
CA GLU A 22 -3.81 0.70 -0.44
C GLU A 22 -2.35 1.13 -0.28
N VAL A 23 -1.88 1.13 0.95
CA VAL A 23 -0.53 1.57 1.33
C VAL A 23 0.14 0.51 2.21
N ALA A 24 1.47 0.33 2.07
CA ALA A 24 2.26 -0.56 2.91
C ALA A 24 3.35 0.20 3.68
N ALA A 25 2.99 0.83 4.79
CA ALA A 25 3.89 1.68 5.57
C ALA A 25 4.96 0.90 6.38
N ASN A 26 4.78 -0.41 6.60
CA ASN A 26 5.73 -1.20 7.39
C ASN A 26 7.14 -1.25 6.75
N LEU A 27 7.22 -1.09 5.43
CA LEU A 27 8.49 -1.09 4.70
C LEU A 27 9.24 0.23 4.77
N ALA A 28 8.64 1.30 5.30
CA ALA A 28 9.29 2.61 5.39
C ALA A 28 10.56 2.55 6.24
N SER A 29 10.50 1.86 7.38
CA SER A 29 11.63 1.76 8.32
C SER A 29 12.75 0.87 7.78
N SER A 30 12.40 -0.25 7.16
CA SER A 30 13.38 -1.26 6.71
C SER A 30 13.91 -1.02 5.28
N ARG A 31 13.16 -0.34 4.42
CA ARG A 31 13.51 -0.14 3.00
C ARG A 31 13.51 1.32 2.54
N GLY A 32 13.09 2.27 3.38
CA GLY A 32 13.03 3.70 3.02
C GLY A 32 11.99 4.04 1.97
N VAL A 33 11.03 3.14 1.71
CA VAL A 33 9.99 3.32 0.68
C VAL A 33 8.61 3.01 1.25
N VAL A 34 7.59 3.67 0.70
CA VAL A 34 6.18 3.44 1.02
C VAL A 34 5.46 3.05 -0.28
N PRO A 35 5.26 1.74 -0.53
CA PRO A 35 4.51 1.28 -1.69
C PRO A 35 3.05 1.74 -1.60
N VAL A 36 2.50 2.13 -2.75
CA VAL A 36 1.10 2.54 -2.94
C VAL A 36 0.55 1.81 -4.15
N ARG A 37 -0.67 1.27 -4.06
CA ARG A 37 -1.35 0.62 -5.19
C ARG A 37 -2.84 0.94 -5.23
N ASP A 38 -3.43 0.72 -6.40
CA ASP A 38 -4.88 0.72 -6.55
C ASP A 38 -5.46 -0.60 -6.02
N SER A 39 -6.41 -0.53 -5.09
CA SER A 39 -7.02 -1.69 -4.45
C SER A 39 -7.97 -2.44 -5.38
N LYS A 40 -8.44 -1.80 -6.47
CA LYS A 40 -9.28 -2.45 -7.50
C LYS A 40 -8.43 -3.20 -8.51
N ASN A 41 -7.15 -2.85 -8.63
CA ASN A 41 -6.17 -3.59 -9.41
C ASN A 41 -4.89 -3.91 -8.59
N PRO A 42 -4.97 -4.86 -7.63
CA PRO A 42 -3.85 -5.20 -6.76
C PRO A 42 -2.68 -5.89 -7.48
N SER A 43 -2.91 -6.39 -8.69
CA SER A 43 -1.92 -7.03 -9.55
C SER A 43 -1.19 -6.05 -10.48
N GLY A 44 -1.72 -4.84 -10.66
CA GLY A 44 -1.30 -3.92 -11.72
C GLY A 44 -1.82 -4.34 -13.11
N PRO A 45 -1.69 -3.49 -14.14
CA PRO A 45 -1.83 -3.92 -15.54
C PRO A 45 -0.76 -4.92 -15.95
#